data_AF-A0A1Z3HKR5-F1
#
_entry.id   AF-A0A1Z3HKR5-F1
#
_cell.length_a   1.000
_cell.length_b   1.000
_cell.length_c   1.000
_cell.angle_alpha   90.00
_cell.angle_beta   90.00
_cell.angle_gamma   90.00
#
_symmetry.space_group_name_H-M   'P 1'
#
loop_
_entity.id
_entity.type
_entity.pdbx_description
1 polymer ?
#
loop_
_entity_poly.entity_id
_entity_poly.type
_entity_poly.pdbx_seq_one_letter_code
_entity_poly.pdbx_strand_id
1 'polypeptide(L)'
;MSSETSSMITVAMTKGLGLLHWVKWLSLVFLGLIIAGLLVKERANVGSFFLQVGWMMLALMVLTMALGYTIATLASLDNRSATAITIEVGIHNGTLAIAIASAPAFLNTPAMAIPAAIYSLLMFAVSGAFAWWAQRQATIST
;
A
#
# COMPACT_ATOMS: atom_id res chain seq x y z
N MET A 1 -33.45 5.86 8.35
CA MET A 1 -33.20 6.88 7.30
C MET A 1 -32.30 8.01 7.86
N SER A 2 -31.10 7.68 8.38
CA SER A 2 -30.24 8.65 9.10
C SER A 2 -28.72 8.49 8.93
N SER A 3 -28.19 7.30 8.59
CA SER A 3 -26.74 7.08 8.41
C SER A 3 -26.26 7.37 6.99
N GLU A 4 -27.00 6.91 5.96
CA GLU A 4 -26.64 7.13 4.55
C GLU A 4 -26.69 8.61 4.15
N THR A 5 -27.69 9.35 4.64
CA THR A 5 -27.83 10.78 4.37
C THR A 5 -26.67 11.59 4.95
N SER A 6 -26.18 11.22 6.14
CA SER A 6 -25.03 11.87 6.80
C SER A 6 -23.70 11.58 6.07
N SER A 7 -23.53 10.36 5.55
CA SER A 7 -22.38 9.97 4.73
C SER A 7 -22.37 10.71 3.39
N MET A 8 -23.53 10.81 2.73
CA MET A 8 -23.66 11.53 1.46
C MET A 8 -23.42 13.04 1.59
N ILE A 9 -23.86 13.67 2.68
CA ILE A 9 -23.59 15.10 2.95
C ILE A 9 -22.10 15.36 3.19
N THR A 10 -21.42 14.48 3.92
CA THR A 10 -19.97 14.61 4.18
C THR A 10 -19.15 14.48 2.89
N VAL A 11 -19.50 13.51 2.03
CA VAL A 11 -18.85 13.30 0.73
C VAL A 11 -19.15 14.44 -0.24
N ALA A 12 -20.37 14.98 -0.24
CA ALA A 12 -20.74 16.13 -1.06
C ALA A 12 -19.99 17.41 -0.64
N MET A 13 -19.83 17.64 0.66
CA MET A 13 -19.08 18.78 1.19
C MET A 13 -17.58 18.69 0.92
N THR A 14 -16.96 17.50 1.01
CA THR A 14 -15.53 17.32 0.67
C THR A 14 -15.27 17.47 -0.83
N LYS A 15 -16.21 17.08 -1.70
CA LYS A 15 -16.12 17.32 -3.15
C LYS A 15 -16.23 18.81 -3.51
N GLY A 16 -17.07 19.58 -2.82
CA GLY A 16 -17.24 21.02 -3.06
C GLY A 16 -16.05 21.90 -2.62
N LEU A 17 -15.21 21.41 -1.71
CA LEU A 17 -14.15 22.21 -1.09
C LEU A 17 -12.79 22.16 -1.81
N GLY A 18 -12.65 21.40 -2.91
CA GLY A 18 -11.37 21.20 -3.61
C GLY A 18 -10.29 20.47 -2.80
N LEU A 19 -10.58 20.15 -1.53
CA LEU A 19 -9.67 19.57 -0.55
C LEU A 19 -9.15 18.19 -0.99
N LEU A 20 -9.96 17.43 -1.73
CA LEU A 20 -9.58 16.12 -2.28
C LEU A 20 -8.34 16.20 -3.17
N HIS A 21 -8.17 17.29 -3.91
CA HIS A 21 -7.02 17.44 -4.80
C HIS A 21 -5.78 17.76 -3.96
N TRP A 22 -5.93 18.58 -2.93
CA TRP A 22 -4.84 18.91 -2.00
C TRP A 22 -4.38 17.70 -1.20
N VAL A 23 -5.30 16.85 -0.72
CA VAL A 23 -4.96 15.62 0.02
C VAL A 23 -4.17 14.65 -0.85
N LYS A 24 -4.52 14.50 -2.14
CA LYS A 24 -3.74 13.67 -3.07
C LYS A 24 -2.30 14.15 -3.18
N TRP A 25 -2.11 15.44 -3.40
CA TRP A 25 -0.77 16.04 -3.49
C TRP A 25 -0.02 15.95 -2.17
N LEU A 26 -0.69 16.19 -1.04
CA LEU A 26 -0.10 16.05 0.29
C LEU A 26 0.38 14.62 0.54
N SER A 27 -0.42 13.60 0.24
CA SER A 27 -0.04 12.20 0.38
C SER A 27 1.14 11.82 -0.51
N LEU A 28 1.17 12.32 -1.75
CA LEU A 28 2.27 12.08 -2.69
C LEU A 28 3.57 12.73 -2.21
N VAL A 29 3.50 13.99 -1.75
CA VAL A 29 4.64 14.71 -1.18
C VAL A 29 5.12 14.05 0.10
N PHE A 30 4.20 13.63 0.96
CA PHE A 30 4.53 12.94 2.21
C PHE A 30 5.22 11.60 1.96
N LEU A 31 4.72 10.82 1.00
CA LEU A 31 5.37 9.60 0.54
C LEU A 31 6.79 9.90 0.00
N GLY A 32 6.92 10.92 -0.84
CA GLY A 32 8.23 11.37 -1.36
C GLY A 32 9.21 11.76 -0.25
N LEU A 33 8.74 12.47 0.77
CA LEU A 33 9.55 12.85 1.94
C LEU A 33 9.98 11.66 2.77
N ILE A 34 9.12 10.66 2.97
CA ILE A 34 9.47 9.42 3.68
C ILE A 34 10.58 8.68 2.93
N ILE A 35 10.46 8.56 1.60
CA ILE A 35 11.48 7.94 0.74
C ILE A 35 12.79 8.71 0.87
N ALA A 36 12.76 10.03 0.66
CA ALA A 36 13.95 10.86 0.72
C ALA A 36 14.62 10.84 2.10
N GLY A 37 13.83 10.90 3.18
CA GLY A 37 14.30 10.82 4.55
C GLY A 37 14.99 9.49 4.85
N LEU A 38 14.44 8.38 4.36
CA LEU A 38 15.06 7.05 4.48
C LEU A 38 16.39 6.98 3.72
N LEU A 39 16.42 7.49 2.48
CA LEU A 39 17.62 7.53 1.64
C LEU A 39 18.75 8.37 2.27
N VAL A 40 18.42 9.50 2.91
CA VAL A 40 19.40 10.38 3.57
C VAL A 40 19.91 9.78 4.87
N LYS A 41 19.00 9.26 5.73
CA LYS A 41 19.33 8.77 7.07
C LYS A 41 20.26 7.57 7.03
N GLU A 42 20.03 6.64 6.10
CA GLU A 42 20.81 5.40 6.03
C GLU A 42 21.79 5.38 4.85
N ARG A 43 22.12 6.52 4.21
CA ARG A 43 22.86 6.59 2.92
C ARG A 43 24.10 5.69 2.77
N ALA A 44 24.78 5.36 3.87
CA ALA A 44 25.94 4.46 3.88
C ALA A 44 25.57 2.96 3.82
N ASN A 45 24.36 2.60 4.26
CA ASN A 45 23.87 1.23 4.37
C ASN A 45 22.54 0.96 3.62
N VAL A 46 21.81 2.00 3.17
CA VAL A 46 20.52 1.86 2.45
C VAL A 46 20.71 0.93 1.26
N GLY A 47 21.73 1.14 0.43
CA GLY A 47 21.92 0.32 -0.77
C GLY A 47 22.08 -1.16 -0.42
N SER A 48 22.85 -1.46 0.62
CA SER A 48 23.08 -2.83 1.09
C SER A 48 21.82 -3.45 1.70
N PHE A 49 21.10 -2.73 2.58
CA PHE A 49 19.86 -3.22 3.18
C PHE A 49 18.72 -3.35 2.18
N PHE A 50 18.61 -2.42 1.23
CA PHE A 50 17.59 -2.49 0.18
C PHE A 50 17.87 -3.64 -0.78
N LEU A 51 19.13 -3.92 -1.12
CA LEU A 51 19.47 -5.10 -1.90
C LEU A 51 19.25 -6.41 -1.14
N GLN A 52 19.57 -6.45 0.15
CA GLN A 52 19.43 -7.66 0.98
C GLN A 52 17.97 -7.95 1.35
N VAL A 53 17.18 -6.93 1.68
CA VAL A 53 15.84 -7.09 2.24
C VAL A 53 14.77 -6.72 1.23
N GLY A 54 15.04 -5.75 0.35
CA GLY A 54 14.06 -5.26 -0.62
C GLY A 54 13.62 -6.33 -1.62
N TRP A 55 14.54 -7.17 -2.11
CA TRP A 55 14.17 -8.33 -2.95
C TRP A 55 13.27 -9.32 -2.19
N MET A 56 13.59 -9.65 -0.93
CA MET A 56 12.76 -10.54 -0.11
C MET A 56 11.36 -9.95 0.12
N MET A 57 11.26 -8.65 0.42
CA MET A 57 9.97 -7.99 0.62
C MET A 57 9.17 -7.89 -0.68
N LEU A 58 9.83 -7.61 -1.80
CA LEU A 58 9.21 -7.61 -3.13
C LEU A 58 8.69 -9.00 -3.49
N ALA A 59 9.49 -10.04 -3.30
CA ALA A 59 9.11 -11.42 -3.55
C ALA A 59 7.91 -11.83 -2.68
N LEU A 60 7.97 -11.53 -1.38
CA LEU A 60 6.87 -11.77 -0.45
C LEU A 60 5.59 -11.08 -0.94
N MET A 61 5.68 -9.80 -1.30
CA MET A 61 4.53 -9.03 -1.78
C MET A 61 3.92 -9.61 -3.07
N VAL A 62 4.76 -9.93 -4.07
CA VAL A 62 4.29 -10.49 -5.33
C VAL A 62 3.67 -11.86 -5.10
N LEU A 63 4.24 -12.68 -4.22
CA LEU A 63 3.70 -13.98 -3.87
C LEU A 63 2.35 -13.85 -3.16
N THR A 64 2.21 -12.97 -2.17
CA THR A 64 0.92 -12.81 -1.45
C THR A 64 -0.16 -12.28 -2.38
N MET A 65 0.17 -11.34 -3.27
CA MET A 65 -0.77 -10.85 -4.29
C MET A 65 -1.14 -11.94 -5.29
N ALA A 66 -0.17 -12.70 -5.81
CA ALA A 66 -0.43 -13.81 -6.73
C ALA A 66 -1.33 -14.88 -6.09
N LEU A 67 -1.10 -15.18 -4.81
CA LEU A 67 -1.96 -16.08 -4.05
C LEU A 67 -3.36 -15.50 -3.85
N GLY A 68 -3.48 -14.23 -3.46
CA GLY A 68 -4.78 -13.56 -3.32
C GLY A 68 -5.59 -13.58 -4.61
N TYR A 69 -4.95 -13.28 -5.74
CA TYR A 69 -5.58 -13.30 -7.06
C TYR A 69 -5.99 -14.70 -7.49
N THR A 70 -5.09 -15.68 -7.34
CA THR A 70 -5.37 -17.07 -7.74
C THR A 70 -6.47 -17.68 -6.88
N ILE A 71 -6.46 -17.46 -5.57
CA ILE A 71 -7.52 -17.92 -4.66
C ILE A 71 -8.86 -17.28 -5.03
N ALA A 72 -8.90 -15.97 -5.28
CA ALA A 72 -10.14 -15.30 -5.68
C ALA A 72 -10.66 -15.81 -7.04
N THR A 73 -9.76 -16.08 -7.98
CA THR A 73 -10.12 -16.63 -9.30
C THR A 73 -10.64 -18.07 -9.16
N LEU A 74 -10.00 -18.91 -8.35
CA LEU A 74 -10.44 -20.28 -8.07
C LEU A 74 -11.79 -20.32 -7.36
N ALA A 75 -12.06 -19.36 -6.48
CA ALA A 75 -13.36 -19.16 -5.85
C ALA A 75 -14.41 -18.54 -6.80
N SER A 76 -14.08 -18.35 -8.09
CA SER A 76 -15.01 -17.88 -9.13
C SER A 76 -15.62 -16.51 -8.82
N LEU A 77 -14.88 -15.63 -8.13
CA LEU A 77 -15.26 -14.24 -7.93
C LEU A 77 -15.16 -13.44 -9.23
N ASP A 78 -15.95 -12.37 -9.33
CA ASP A 78 -15.85 -11.45 -10.46
C ASP A 78 -14.49 -10.71 -10.47
N ASN A 79 -14.10 -10.23 -11.64
CA ASN A 79 -12.79 -9.57 -11.84
C ASN A 79 -12.56 -8.37 -10.91
N ARG A 80 -13.63 -7.64 -10.52
CA ARG A 80 -13.48 -6.48 -9.62
C ARG A 80 -13.19 -6.95 -8.20
N SER A 81 -13.92 -7.96 -7.72
CA SER A 81 -13.69 -8.57 -6.41
C SER A 81 -12.33 -9.25 -6.32
N ALA A 82 -11.91 -10.00 -7.35
CA ALA A 82 -10.58 -10.60 -7.39
C ALA A 82 -9.45 -9.56 -7.35
N THR A 83 -9.61 -8.45 -8.08
CA THR A 83 -8.67 -7.32 -8.05
C THR A 83 -8.64 -6.67 -6.66
N ALA A 84 -9.80 -6.45 -6.04
CA ALA A 84 -9.90 -5.86 -4.71
C ALA A 84 -9.21 -6.73 -3.65
N ILE A 85 -9.50 -8.04 -3.62
CA ILE A 85 -8.87 -8.99 -2.71
C ILE A 85 -7.35 -9.00 -2.89
N THR A 86 -6.88 -9.00 -4.15
CA THR A 86 -5.45 -8.99 -4.45
C THR A 86 -4.76 -7.74 -3.90
N ILE A 87 -5.39 -6.57 -4.04
CA ILE A 87 -4.85 -5.32 -3.51
C ILE A 87 -4.91 -5.30 -1.99
N GLU A 88 -5.99 -5.78 -1.38
CA GLU A 88 -6.16 -5.83 0.08
C GLU A 88 -5.14 -6.75 0.75
N VAL A 89 -4.84 -7.90 0.14
CA VAL A 89 -3.78 -8.82 0.60
C VAL A 89 -2.37 -8.29 0.25
N GLY A 90 -2.22 -7.48 -0.78
CA GLY A 90 -0.93 -6.92 -1.20
C GLY A 90 -0.53 -5.63 -0.47
N ILE A 91 -1.47 -4.90 0.12
CA ILE A 91 -1.24 -3.65 0.83
C ILE A 91 -1.45 -3.88 2.32
N HIS A 92 -0.36 -3.91 3.07
CA HIS A 92 -0.40 -4.05 4.52
C HIS A 92 -0.33 -2.70 5.24
N ASN A 93 -0.71 -2.69 6.53
CA ASN A 93 -0.55 -1.51 7.38
C ASN A 93 0.92 -1.32 7.81
N GLY A 94 1.66 -0.59 6.99
CA GLY A 94 3.07 -0.28 7.20
C GLY A 94 3.38 0.43 8.52
N THR A 95 2.54 1.40 8.91
CA THR A 95 2.72 2.17 10.14
C THR A 95 2.62 1.29 11.37
N LEU A 96 1.63 0.40 11.42
CA LEU A 96 1.47 -0.55 12.51
C LEU A 96 2.64 -1.53 12.56
N ALA A 97 3.10 -2.02 11.40
CA ALA A 97 4.25 -2.92 11.34
C ALA A 97 5.54 -2.27 11.90
N ILE A 98 5.80 -1.00 11.55
CA ILE A 98 6.93 -0.22 12.08
C ILE A 98 6.80 -0.03 13.60
N ALA A 99 5.59 0.29 14.08
CA ALA A 99 5.32 0.45 15.50
C ALA A 99 5.55 -0.85 16.27
N ILE A 100 5.06 -1.98 15.76
CA ILE A 100 5.27 -3.31 16.36
C ILE A 100 6.77 -3.68 16.38
N ALA A 101 7.51 -3.36 15.32
CA ALA A 101 8.96 -3.61 15.28
C ALA A 101 9.75 -2.77 16.28
N SER A 102 9.39 -1.49 16.44
CA SER A 102 10.21 -0.52 17.16
C SER A 102 9.80 -0.31 18.62
N ALA A 103 8.54 -0.57 18.98
CA ALA A 103 8.04 -0.21 20.29
C ALA A 103 8.63 -1.12 21.39
N PRO A 104 8.94 -0.55 22.58
CA PRO A 104 9.44 -1.33 23.72
C PRO A 104 8.47 -2.40 24.23
N ALA A 105 7.16 -2.20 24.03
CA ALA A 105 6.12 -3.13 24.44
C ALA A 105 5.94 -4.32 23.47
N PHE A 106 6.59 -4.29 22.30
CA PHE A 106 6.48 -5.31 21.27
C PHE A 106 7.86 -5.93 20.99
N LEU A 107 8.31 -5.97 19.73
CA LEU A 107 9.57 -6.62 19.35
C LEU A 107 10.81 -5.89 19.90
N ASN A 108 10.69 -4.60 20.23
CA ASN A 108 11.78 -3.75 20.73
C ASN A 108 13.08 -3.90 19.92
N THR A 109 12.96 -4.07 18.60
CA THR A 109 14.08 -4.26 17.69
C THR A 109 13.95 -3.29 16.53
N PRO A 110 14.41 -2.02 16.70
CA PRO A 110 14.23 -0.97 15.69
C PRO A 110 14.80 -1.32 14.31
N ALA A 111 15.81 -2.20 14.23
CA ALA A 111 16.34 -2.70 12.95
C ALA A 111 15.29 -3.45 12.13
N MET A 112 14.32 -4.13 12.76
CA MET A 112 13.22 -4.84 12.09
C MET A 112 12.16 -3.89 11.52
N ALA A 113 12.21 -2.59 11.85
CA ALA A 113 11.37 -1.59 11.21
C ALA A 113 11.81 -1.29 9.76
N ILE A 114 13.07 -1.58 9.42
CA ILE A 114 13.61 -1.33 8.07
C ILE A 114 12.87 -2.18 7.02
N PRO A 115 12.76 -3.53 7.14
CA PRO A 115 11.93 -4.33 6.23
C PRO A 115 10.48 -3.84 6.11
N ALA A 116 9.86 -3.45 7.22
CA ALA A 116 8.49 -2.94 7.24
C ALA A 116 8.36 -1.61 6.46
N ALA A 117 9.31 -0.69 6.63
CA ALA A 117 9.35 0.57 5.90
C ALA A 117 9.59 0.35 4.39
N ILE A 118 10.51 -0.55 4.03
CA ILE A 118 10.78 -0.90 2.63
C ILE A 118 9.54 -1.51 1.97
N TYR A 119 8.88 -2.47 2.62
CA TYR A 119 7.63 -3.05 2.11
C TYR A 119 6.55 -1.99 1.94
N SER A 120 6.40 -1.09 2.91
CA SER A 120 5.43 0.01 2.86
C SER A 120 5.65 0.95 1.68
N LEU A 121 6.88 1.06 1.19
CA LEU A 121 7.17 1.80 -0.02
C LEU A 121 6.85 0.99 -1.27
N LEU A 122 7.32 -0.26 -1.33
CA LEU A 122 7.12 -1.16 -2.47
C LEU A 122 5.65 -1.43 -2.75
N MET A 123 4.81 -1.49 -1.70
CA MET A 123 3.39 -1.80 -1.83
C MET A 123 2.65 -0.81 -2.72
N PHE A 124 2.99 0.48 -2.67
CA PHE A 124 2.36 1.48 -3.54
C PHE A 124 2.77 1.31 -5.01
N ALA A 125 4.03 0.98 -5.27
CA ALA A 125 4.53 0.81 -6.62
C ALA A 125 3.95 -0.45 -7.29
N VAL A 126 4.04 -1.60 -6.61
CA VAL A 126 3.62 -2.89 -7.19
C VAL A 126 2.09 -3.03 -7.21
N SER A 127 1.38 -2.66 -6.13
CA SER A 127 -0.08 -2.71 -6.14
C SER A 127 -0.68 -1.64 -7.07
N GLY A 128 -0.01 -0.48 -7.21
CA GLY A 128 -0.37 0.53 -8.20
C GLY A 128 -0.21 0.03 -9.64
N ALA A 129 0.90 -0.64 -9.94
CA ALA A 129 1.13 -1.26 -11.25
C ALA A 129 0.10 -2.37 -11.55
N PHE A 130 -0.21 -3.21 -10.56
CA PHE A 130 -1.24 -4.23 -10.67
C PHE A 130 -2.63 -3.63 -10.92
N ALA A 131 -3.01 -2.61 -10.15
CA ALA A 131 -4.30 -1.92 -10.32
C ALA A 131 -4.44 -1.30 -11.72
N TRP A 132 -3.36 -0.70 -12.23
CA TRP A 132 -3.33 -0.15 -13.59
C TRP A 132 -3.49 -1.24 -14.66
N TRP A 133 -2.82 -2.38 -14.50
CA TRP A 133 -2.98 -3.54 -15.39
C TRP A 133 -4.39 -4.13 -15.34
N ALA A 134 -4.98 -4.26 -14.15
CA ALA A 134 -6.34 -4.77 -13.97
C ALA A 134 -7.39 -3.84 -14.59
N GLN A 135 -7.21 -2.52 -14.47
CA GLN A 135 -8.11 -1.53 -15.06
C GLN A 135 -8.15 -1.61 -16.59
N ARG A 136 -7.02 -1.89 -17.24
CA ARG A 136 -6.96 -2.08 -18.69
C ARG A 136 -7.78 -3.27 -19.17
N GLN A 137 -7.80 -4.36 -18.41
CA GLN A 137 -8.58 -5.54 -18.77
C GLN A 137 -10.09 -5.33 -18.62
N ALA A 138 -10.51 -4.61 -17.57
CA ALA A 138 -11.92 -4.28 -17.35
C ALA A 138 -12.52 -3.38 -18.43
N THR A 139 -11.69 -2.59 -19.13
CA THR A 139 -12.13 -1.68 -20.21
C THR A 139 -12.31 -2.39 -21.55
N ILE A 140 -11.75 -3.60 -21.72
CA ILE A 140 -11.79 -4.37 -22.97
C ILE A 140 -13.00 -5.32 -23.00
N SER A 141 -13.62 -5.60 -21.85
CA SER A 141 -14.76 -6.51 -21.68
C SER A 141 -16.14 -5.83 -21.67
N THR A 142 -16.25 -4.59 -22.13
CA THR A 142 -17.51 -3.83 -22.32
C THR A 142 -17.73 -3.53 -23.79
#